data_AF-A0A816HU75-F1
#
_entry.id   AF-A0A816HU75-F1
#
_cell.length_a   1.000
_cell.length_b   1.000
_cell.length_c   1.000
_cell.angle_alpha   90.00
_cell.angle_beta   90.00
_cell.angle_gamma   90.00
#
_symmetry.space_group_name_H-M   'P 1'
#
loop_
_entity.id
_entity.type
_entity.pdbx_description
1 polymer ?
#
loop_
_entity_poly.entity_id
_entity_poly.type
_entity_poly.pdbx_seq_one_letter_code
_entity_poly.pdbx_strand_id
1 'polypeptide(L)'
;MKLDDKFDMFFNQRIDYKAFDKREQTKVGDIVLLKRRPILECRYPLERYEISETVYELGRIKDPLTGRRCNGLRYLDESFIANDRENQLNRPSSASIPIKSTE
;
A
#
# COMPACT_ATOMS: atom_id res chain seq x y z
N MET A 1 -6.20 13.90 -11.29
CA MET A 1 -5.42 14.19 -12.51
C MET A 1 -5.73 15.61 -12.96
N LYS A 2 -4.76 16.32 -13.51
CA LYS A 2 -4.92 17.68 -14.04
C LYS A 2 -4.42 17.70 -15.48
N LEU A 3 -5.22 18.27 -16.38
CA LEU A 3 -4.82 18.50 -17.77
C LEU A 3 -3.78 19.62 -17.80
N ASP A 4 -2.72 19.42 -18.58
CA ASP A 4 -1.81 20.48 -18.98
C ASP A 4 -2.11 20.86 -20.44
N ASP A 5 -2.69 22.05 -20.62
CA ASP A 5 -3.14 22.55 -21.92
C ASP A 5 -1.98 22.77 -22.92
N LYS A 6 -0.74 22.91 -22.44
CA LYS A 6 0.43 23.09 -23.31
C LYS A 6 0.88 21.79 -23.96
N PHE A 7 0.71 20.67 -23.25
CA PHE A 7 1.15 19.35 -23.70
C PHE A 7 -0.02 18.45 -24.14
N ASP A 8 -1.26 18.90 -23.96
CA ASP A 8 -2.49 18.12 -24.18
C ASP A 8 -2.42 16.75 -23.48
N MET A 9 -1.90 16.74 -22.25
CA MET A 9 -1.64 15.53 -21.48
C MET A 9 -2.06 15.68 -20.01
N PHE A 10 -2.59 14.61 -19.43
CA PHE A 10 -2.94 14.59 -18.03
C PHE A 10 -1.78 14.15 -17.14
N PHE A 11 -1.58 14.91 -16.06
CA PHE A 11 -0.60 14.57 -15.03
C PHE A 11 -1.28 14.25 -13.70
N ASN A 12 -0.62 13.39 -12.92
CA ASN A 12 -1.05 13.07 -11.57
C ASN A 12 -0.69 14.22 -10.62
N GLN A 13 -1.71 14.90 -10.12
CA GLN A 13 -1.58 15.86 -9.04
C GLN A 13 -1.89 15.15 -7.71
N ARG A 14 -0.96 15.22 -6.75
CA ARG A 14 -1.12 14.65 -5.41
C ARG A 14 -1.57 15.74 -4.43
N ILE A 15 -2.47 15.39 -3.52
CA ILE A 15 -2.96 16.25 -2.45
C ILE A 15 -3.00 15.40 -1.18
N ASP A 16 -2.45 15.93 -0.10
CA ASP A 16 -2.43 15.25 1.18
C ASP A 16 -3.66 15.65 2.00
N TYR A 17 -4.42 14.66 2.46
CA TYR A 17 -5.58 14.86 3.32
C TYR A 17 -5.32 14.26 4.70
N LYS A 18 -5.77 14.96 5.75
CA LYS A 18 -5.82 14.40 7.10
C LYS A 18 -7.14 13.66 7.27
N ALA A 19 -7.06 12.41 7.68
CA ALA A 19 -8.21 11.55 7.93
C ALA A 19 -8.16 10.97 9.34
N PHE A 20 -9.32 10.79 9.93
CA PHE A 20 -9.48 10.10 11.20
C PHE A 20 -9.51 8.58 10.97
N ASP A 21 -8.66 7.84 11.69
CA ASP A 21 -8.70 6.38 11.74
C ASP A 21 -9.32 5.96 13.08
N LYS A 22 -10.51 5.35 13.05
CA LYS A 22 -11.23 4.91 14.25
C LYS A 22 -10.57 3.73 14.96
N ARG A 23 -9.88 2.86 14.21
CA ARG A 23 -9.38 1.57 14.72
C ARG A 23 -7.86 1.47 14.69
N GLU A 24 -7.18 2.46 14.10
CA GLU A 24 -5.72 2.50 13.94
C GLU A 24 -5.17 1.24 13.25
N GLN A 25 -5.92 0.72 12.28
CA GLN A 25 -5.58 -0.53 11.57
C GLN A 25 -4.80 -0.27 10.27
N THR A 26 -4.79 0.98 9.80
CA THR A 26 -4.19 1.36 8.51
C THR A 26 -2.67 1.43 8.61
N LYS A 27 -1.96 0.91 7.60
CA LYS A 27 -0.51 0.98 7.49
C LYS A 27 -0.09 1.94 6.37
N VAL A 28 1.16 2.39 6.45
CA VAL A 28 1.76 3.20 5.38
C VAL A 28 1.83 2.37 4.10
N GLY A 29 1.26 2.90 3.02
CA GLY A 29 1.22 2.26 1.70
C GLY A 29 -0.06 1.49 1.39
N ASP A 30 -0.98 1.38 2.33
CA ASP A 30 -2.33 0.88 2.07
C ASP A 30 -3.13 1.84 1.17
N ILE A 31 -4.03 1.29 0.36
CA ILE A 31 -5.00 2.09 -0.39
C ILE A 31 -6.31 2.09 0.39
N VAL A 32 -6.75 3.28 0.78
CA VAL A 32 -7.91 3.48 1.66
C VAL A 32 -8.99 4.33 1.01
N LEU A 33 -10.24 4.10 1.41
CA LEU A 33 -11.37 4.93 1.05
C LEU A 33 -11.63 5.98 2.12
N LEU A 34 -11.63 7.25 1.71
CA LEU A 34 -11.95 8.38 2.58
C LEU A 34 -13.42 8.77 2.45
N LYS A 35 -14.11 8.90 3.58
CA LYS A 35 -15.48 9.42 3.68
C LYS A 35 -15.45 10.78 4.36
N ARG A 36 -16.25 11.73 3.89
CA ARG A 36 -16.38 13.04 4.54
C ARG A 36 -17.05 12.91 5.91
N ARG A 37 -16.46 13.52 6.93
CA ARG A 37 -17.01 13.55 8.30
C ARG A 37 -17.95 14.73 8.50
N PRO A 38 -18.97 14.59 9.37
CA PRO A 38 -19.75 15.72 9.85
C PRO A 38 -18.86 16.68 10.63
N ILE A 39 -19.02 17.99 10.39
CA ILE A 39 -18.18 19.04 11.01
C ILE A 39 -18.24 18.99 12.54
N LEU A 40 -19.40 18.62 13.09
CA LEU A 40 -19.64 18.54 14.54
C LEU A 40 -18.80 17.46 15.24
N GLU A 41 -18.30 16.47 14.50
CA GLU A 41 -17.50 15.37 15.06
C GLU A 41 -15.99 15.55 14.85
N CYS A 42 -15.59 16.57 14.11
CA CYS A 42 -14.19 16.85 13.82
C CYS A 42 -13.52 17.48 15.05
N ARG A 43 -12.46 16.86 15.57
CA ARG A 43 -11.70 17.45 16.68
C ARG A 43 -10.84 18.62 16.18
N TYR A 44 -10.40 18.56 14.92
CA TYR A 44 -9.57 19.59 14.29
C TYR A 44 -10.13 20.06 12.94
N PRO A 45 -9.91 21.33 12.52
CA PRO A 45 -10.44 21.87 11.26
C PRO A 45 -10.00 21.13 9.99
N LEU A 46 -8.84 20.47 10.05
CA LEU A 46 -8.24 19.71 8.94
C LEU A 46 -8.75 18.25 8.87
N GLU A 47 -9.41 17.76 9.91
CA GLU A 47 -9.88 16.38 10.05
C GLU A 47 -11.25 16.20 9.38
N ARG A 48 -11.36 16.58 8.10
CA ARG A 48 -12.64 16.57 7.37
C ARG A 48 -13.02 15.19 6.83
N TYR A 49 -12.11 14.24 6.91
CA TYR A 49 -12.27 12.90 6.36
C TYR A 49 -12.09 11.83 7.44
N GLU A 50 -12.72 10.69 7.21
CA GLU A 50 -12.59 9.46 7.99
C GLU A 50 -12.16 8.35 7.04
N ILE A 51 -11.34 7.42 7.53
CA ILE A 51 -11.07 6.18 6.83
C ILE A 51 -12.30 5.27 6.98
N SER A 52 -13.02 5.05 5.88
CA SER A 52 -14.21 4.20 5.86
C SER A 52 -13.84 2.72 5.76
N GLU A 53 -12.89 2.40 4.89
CA GLU A 53 -12.41 1.05 4.64
C GLU A 53 -11.01 1.05 4.04
N THR A 54 -10.25 -0.01 4.33
CA THR A 54 -8.99 -0.32 3.65
C THR A 54 -9.30 -1.20 2.44
N VAL A 55 -9.22 -0.62 1.24
CA VAL A 55 -9.58 -1.30 -0.01
C VAL A 55 -8.48 -2.31 -0.38
N TYR A 56 -7.22 -1.89 -0.28
CA TYR A 56 -6.07 -2.76 -0.55
C TYR A 56 -5.01 -2.62 0.54
N GLU A 57 -4.84 -3.68 1.33
CA GLU A 57 -3.76 -3.79 2.33
C GLU A 57 -2.44 -4.15 1.62
N LEU A 58 -1.39 -3.38 1.90
CA LEU A 58 -0.06 -3.60 1.35
C LEU A 58 0.46 -4.99 1.76
N GLY A 59 0.83 -5.80 0.77
CA GLY A 59 1.34 -7.16 0.95
C GLY A 59 0.28 -8.23 1.23
N ARG A 60 -1.00 -7.86 1.39
CA ARG A 60 -2.13 -8.80 1.57
C ARG A 60 -3.32 -8.46 0.68
N ILE A 61 -3.03 -7.97 -0.52
CA ILE A 61 -4.03 -7.59 -1.52
C ILE A 61 -4.87 -8.81 -1.88
N LYS A 62 -6.18 -8.60 -1.94
CA LYS A 62 -7.14 -9.56 -2.50
C LYS A 62 -7.66 -8.99 -3.82
N ASP A 63 -7.70 -9.83 -4.84
CA ASP A 63 -8.32 -9.49 -6.10
C ASP A 63 -9.83 -9.28 -5.89
N PRO A 64 -10.41 -8.12 -6.26
CA PRO A 64 -11.83 -7.86 -6.09
C PRO A 64 -12.73 -8.76 -6.94
N LEU A 65 -12.22 -9.34 -8.04
CA LEU A 65 -13.03 -10.21 -8.91
C LEU A 65 -13.15 -11.63 -8.36
N THR A 66 -12.04 -12.22 -7.91
CA THR A 66 -12.00 -13.62 -7.43
C THR A 66 -12.00 -13.77 -5.91
N GLY A 67 -11.69 -12.72 -5.16
CA GLY A 67 -11.51 -12.75 -3.71
C GLY A 67 -10.21 -13.43 -3.25
N ARG A 68 -9.39 -13.93 -4.18
CA ARG A 68 -8.12 -14.61 -3.88
C ARG A 68 -7.04 -13.61 -3.53
N ARG A 69 -6.10 -14.03 -2.69
CA ARG A 69 -4.90 -13.21 -2.41
C ARG A 69 -4.01 -13.19 -3.64
N CYS A 70 -3.41 -12.05 -3.93
CA CYS A 70 -2.52 -11.89 -5.06
C CYS A 70 -1.29 -11.06 -4.70
N ASN A 71 -0.20 -11.29 -5.44
CA ASN A 71 1.00 -10.46 -5.42
C ASN A 71 1.27 -9.98 -6.86
N GLY A 72 0.92 -8.72 -7.12
CA GLY A 72 0.92 -8.17 -8.47
C GLY A 72 -0.01 -8.95 -9.38
N LEU A 73 0.54 -9.58 -10.42
CA LEU A 73 -0.22 -10.32 -11.44
C LEU A 73 -0.41 -11.81 -11.13
N ARG A 74 0.08 -12.31 -9.97
CA ARG A 74 0.03 -13.74 -9.62
C ARG A 74 -0.86 -13.98 -8.41
N TYR A 75 -1.65 -15.04 -8.45
CA TYR A 75 -2.41 -15.49 -7.28
C TYR A 75 -1.51 -16.22 -6.29
N LEU A 76 -1.73 -15.96 -5.01
CA LEU A 76 -1.09 -16.62 -3.89
C LEU A 76 -1.88 -17.89 -3.55
N ASP A 77 -1.81 -18.86 -4.45
CA ASP A 77 -2.37 -20.20 -4.22
C ASP A 77 -1.35 -21.05 -3.42
N GLU A 78 -1.79 -22.17 -2.81
CA GLU A 78 -0.94 -23.01 -1.95
C GLU A 78 0.35 -23.48 -2.66
N SER A 79 0.25 -23.78 -3.96
CA SER A 79 1.39 -24.15 -4.80
C SER A 79 2.39 -23.01 -4.98
N PHE A 80 1.92 -21.77 -5.11
CA PHE A 80 2.81 -20.60 -5.20
C PHE A 80 3.55 -20.39 -3.87
N ILE A 81 2.87 -20.53 -2.74
CA ILE A 81 3.46 -20.36 -1.41
C ILE A 81 4.53 -21.44 -1.15
N ALA A 82 4.28 -22.68 -1.55
CA ALA A 82 5.26 -23.77 -1.43
C ALA A 82 6.54 -23.47 -2.24
N ASN A 83 6.37 -23.08 -3.51
CA ASN A 83 7.49 -22.77 -4.40
C ASN A 83 8.29 -21.54 -3.94
N ASP A 84 7.62 -20.51 -3.42
CA ASP A 84 8.30 -19.30 -2.94
C ASP A 84 9.13 -19.60 -1.67
N ARG A 85 8.63 -20.44 -0.77
CA ARG A 85 9.37 -20.90 0.41
C ARG A 85 10.61 -21.71 0.04
N GLU A 86 10.49 -22.63 -0.91
CA GLU A 86 11.63 -23.40 -1.40
C GLU A 86 12.68 -22.51 -2.07
N ASN A 87 12.25 -21.54 -2.87
CA ASN A 87 13.14 -20.56 -3.48
C ASN A 87 13.84 -19.65 -2.46
N GLN A 88 13.20 -19.31 -1.35
CA GLN A 88 13.82 -18.53 -0.27
C GLN A 88 14.87 -19.34 0.50
N LEU A 89 14.63 -20.63 0.76
CA LEU A 89 15.60 -21.54 1.38
C LEU A 89 16.83 -21.76 0.50
N ASN A 90 16.64 -21.78 -0.82
CA ASN A 90 17.71 -21.99 -1.80
C ASN A 90 18.45 -20.70 -2.19
N ARG A 91 18.09 -19.54 -1.63
CA ARG A 91 18.89 -18.32 -1.87
C ARG A 91 20.22 -18.46 -1.13
N PRO A 92 21.37 -18.33 -1.84
CA PRO A 92 22.66 -18.28 -1.16
C PRO A 92 22.65 -17.09 -0.20
N SER A 93 22.94 -17.34 1.09
CA SER A 93 23.15 -16.27 2.06
C SER A 93 24.16 -15.31 1.47
N SER A 94 23.79 -14.04 1.26
CA SER A 94 24.69 -13.02 0.76
C SER A 94 25.97 -13.08 1.57
N ALA A 95 27.07 -13.48 0.93
CA ALA A 95 28.37 -13.62 1.56
C ALA A 95 28.68 -12.34 2.32
N SER A 96 28.99 -12.49 3.61
CA SER A 96 29.54 -11.42 4.44
C SER A 96 30.76 -10.84 3.73
N ILE A 97 30.62 -9.65 3.17
CA ILE A 97 31.73 -8.89 2.59
C ILE A 97 32.70 -8.62 3.75
N PRO A 98 33.94 -9.13 3.73
CA PRO A 98 34.89 -8.86 4.79
C PRO A 98 35.25 -7.37 4.75
N ILE A 99 34.97 -6.67 5.84
CA ILE A 99 35.38 -5.29 6.05
C ILE A 99 36.91 -5.30 6.14
N LYS A 100 37.60 -4.87 5.08
CA LYS A 100 39.03 -4.56 5.16
C LYS A 100 39.18 -3.31 6.03
N SER A 101 39.69 -3.51 7.25
CA SER A 101 40.23 -2.43 8.08
C SER A 101 41.38 -1.77 7.32
N THR A 102 41.18 -0.52 6.91
CA THR A 102 42.25 0.32 6.38
C THR A 102 43.07 0.85 7.57
N GLU A 103 44.38 0.58 7.53
CA GLU A 103 45.40 1.12 8.43
C GLU A 103 45.61 2.63 8.21
#